data_AF-A0A922N6E6-F1
#
_entry.id   AF-A0A922N6E6-F1
#
_cell.length_a   1.000
_cell.length_b   1.000
_cell.length_c   1.000
_cell.angle_alpha   90.00
_cell.angle_beta   90.00
_cell.angle_gamma   90.00
#
_symmetry.space_group_name_H-M   'P 1'
#
loop_
_entity.id
_entity.type
_entity.pdbx_description
1 polymer ?
#
loop_
_entity_poly.entity_id
_entity_poly.type
_entity_poly.pdbx_seq_one_letter_code
_entity_poly.pdbx_strand_id
1 'polypeptide(L)'
;MGLVKAWAKKPDWLEAMIPSDIDDAIDSILNPSTLSSLTADKDEFKRWKRSEPAAERGTEHADNSIKYWASMRDCYPSLIKLALDVLSIPSSSCECERLFSELGDPLKPAIQYVRRWQRAGLGGDNEVVEEEAADDDNMELLCGLAT
;
A
#
# COMPACT_ATOMS: atom_id res chain seq x y z
N MET A 1 -64.35 30.39 31.51
CA MET A 1 -62.89 30.18 31.66
C MET A 1 -62.28 30.15 30.27
N GLY A 2 -61.68 31.26 29.84
CA GLY A 2 -61.07 31.39 28.51
C GLY A 2 -59.57 31.10 28.53
N LEU A 3 -59.09 30.49 27.43
CA LEU A 3 -57.95 30.92 26.57
C LEU A 3 -56.63 31.29 27.29
N VAL A 4 -55.44 30.81 26.95
CA VAL A 4 -54.86 30.11 25.79
C VAL A 4 -53.59 29.43 26.29
N LYS A 5 -53.23 28.28 25.73
CA LYS A 5 -51.91 27.67 25.89
C LYS A 5 -50.82 28.67 25.47
N ALA A 6 -49.97 29.10 26.41
CA ALA A 6 -48.75 29.85 26.12
C ALA A 6 -47.72 28.90 25.48
N TRP A 7 -47.74 28.78 24.16
CA TRP A 7 -46.60 28.26 23.43
C TRP A 7 -45.63 29.41 23.23
N ALA A 8 -44.50 29.34 23.94
CA ALA A 8 -43.41 30.29 23.80
C ALA A 8 -42.98 30.36 22.33
N LYS A 9 -42.97 31.57 21.78
CA LYS A 9 -42.53 31.88 20.42
C LYS A 9 -41.10 31.33 20.26
N LYS A 10 -40.89 30.47 19.24
CA LYS A 10 -39.55 29.95 18.91
C LYS A 10 -38.61 31.15 18.72
N PRO A 11 -37.40 31.15 19.32
CA PRO A 11 -36.43 32.22 19.13
C PRO A 11 -36.04 32.36 17.66
N ASP A 12 -35.92 33.58 17.15
CA ASP A 12 -35.59 33.85 15.74
C ASP A 12 -34.23 33.27 15.33
N TRP A 13 -33.31 33.03 16.28
CA TRP A 13 -32.02 32.39 16.02
C TRP A 13 -32.13 30.89 15.69
N LEU A 14 -33.23 30.24 16.06
CA LEU A 14 -33.48 28.81 15.77
C LEU A 14 -33.85 28.58 14.29
N GLU A 15 -34.31 29.61 13.58
CA GLU A 15 -34.51 29.60 12.12
C GLU A 15 -33.26 30.10 11.37
N ALA A 16 -32.46 30.97 12.00
CA ALA A 16 -31.29 31.58 11.38
C ALA A 16 -30.00 30.73 11.47
N MET A 17 -29.95 29.74 12.36
CA MET A 17 -28.81 28.80 12.43
C MET A 17 -29.02 27.71 11.38
N ILE A 18 -28.65 28.10 10.16
CA ILE A 18 -28.72 27.36 8.91
C ILE A 18 -28.53 25.84 9.11
N PRO A 19 -29.58 25.04 8.87
CA PRO A 19 -29.50 23.57 8.84
C PRO A 19 -28.69 23.06 7.65
N SER A 20 -28.53 23.86 6.59
CA SER A 20 -27.97 23.40 5.31
C SER A 20 -26.56 22.87 5.44
N ASP A 21 -25.67 23.48 6.23
CA ASP A 21 -24.29 22.97 6.34
C ASP A 21 -24.21 21.57 6.98
N ILE A 22 -25.14 21.25 7.90
CA ILE A 22 -25.19 19.95 8.56
C ILE A 22 -25.94 18.95 7.68
N ASP A 23 -27.08 19.36 7.12
CA ASP A 23 -27.88 18.50 6.25
C ASP A 23 -27.10 18.15 4.95
N ASP A 24 -26.34 19.09 4.39
CA ASP A 24 -25.44 18.85 3.24
C ASP A 24 -24.29 17.89 3.61
N ALA A 25 -23.73 18.01 4.82
CA ALA A 25 -22.70 17.08 5.30
C ALA A 25 -23.26 15.68 5.54
N ILE A 26 -24.49 15.57 6.06
CA ILE A 26 -25.20 14.30 6.25
C ILE A 26 -25.55 13.67 4.89
N ASP A 27 -26.06 14.47 3.95
CA ASP A 27 -26.39 14.02 2.60
C ASP A 27 -25.14 13.57 1.82
N SER A 28 -23.99 14.20 2.05
CA SER A 28 -22.70 13.74 1.52
C SER A 28 -22.24 12.40 2.11
N ILE A 29 -22.62 12.07 3.34
CA ILE A 29 -22.28 10.79 3.99
C ILE A 29 -23.25 9.69 3.52
N LEU A 30 -24.53 10.01 3.39
CA LEU A 30 -25.58 9.09 2.96
C LEU A 30 -25.53 8.79 1.45
N ASN A 31 -25.11 9.76 0.63
CA ASN A 31 -24.88 9.58 -0.80
C ASN A 31 -23.37 9.55 -1.11
N PRO A 32 -22.73 8.37 -1.19
CA PRO A 32 -21.31 8.29 -1.55
C PRO A 32 -21.01 8.85 -2.96
N SER A 33 -22.04 8.99 -3.81
CA SER A 33 -21.93 9.61 -5.15
C SER A 33 -21.61 11.10 -5.10
N THR A 34 -22.14 11.85 -4.13
CA THR A 34 -21.88 13.31 -3.99
C THR A 34 -20.49 13.57 -3.39
N LEU A 35 -20.07 12.79 -2.38
CA LEU A 35 -18.71 12.81 -1.83
C LEU A 35 -17.64 12.42 -2.87
N SER A 36 -17.92 11.37 -3.65
CA SER A 36 -17.07 10.92 -4.75
C SER A 36 -16.93 12.02 -5.81
N SER A 37 -18.01 12.74 -6.14
CA SER A 37 -17.95 13.85 -7.09
C SER A 37 -17.16 15.05 -6.56
N LEU A 38 -17.29 15.40 -5.28
CA LEU A 38 -16.58 16.52 -4.64
C LEU A 38 -15.06 16.29 -4.50
N THR A 39 -14.63 15.03 -4.43
CA THR A 39 -13.22 14.64 -4.26
C THR A 39 -12.58 14.11 -5.54
N ALA A 40 -13.37 13.65 -6.52
CA ALA A 40 -12.85 13.12 -7.78
C ALA A 40 -12.06 14.15 -8.61
N ASP A 41 -12.40 15.44 -8.51
CA ASP A 41 -11.64 16.51 -9.18
C ASP A 41 -10.31 16.83 -8.47
N LYS A 42 -10.18 16.42 -7.20
CA LYS A 42 -8.94 16.57 -6.41
C LYS A 42 -8.02 15.35 -6.54
N ASP A 43 -8.56 14.18 -6.91
CA ASP A 43 -7.77 12.96 -7.09
C ASP A 43 -7.03 12.98 -8.44
N GLU A 44 -5.73 13.26 -8.38
CA GLU A 44 -4.83 13.30 -9.54
C GLU A 44 -4.85 11.99 -10.35
N PHE A 45 -4.95 10.82 -9.69
CA PHE A 45 -4.97 9.52 -10.37
C PHE A 45 -6.25 9.34 -11.18
N LYS A 46 -7.40 9.68 -10.59
CA LYS A 46 -8.69 9.59 -11.30
C LYS A 46 -8.73 10.57 -12.47
N ARG A 47 -8.17 11.76 -12.30
CA ARG A 47 -8.05 12.75 -13.38
C ARG A 47 -7.18 12.23 -14.52
N TRP A 48 -5.95 11.81 -14.23
CA TRP A 48 -5.01 11.23 -15.21
C TRP A 48 -5.66 10.09 -16.00
N LYS A 49 -6.29 9.13 -15.31
CA LYS A 49 -6.93 7.97 -15.95
C LYS A 49 -8.06 8.34 -16.92
N ARG A 50 -8.70 9.49 -16.73
CA ARG A 50 -9.81 9.97 -17.59
C ARG A 50 -9.31 10.89 -18.71
N SER A 51 -8.29 11.69 -18.45
CA SER A 51 -7.84 12.75 -19.38
C SER A 51 -6.73 12.29 -20.32
N GLU A 52 -5.80 11.46 -19.84
CA GLU A 52 -4.61 11.14 -20.61
C GLU A 52 -4.85 9.91 -21.50
N PRO A 53 -4.53 10.02 -22.80
CA PRO A 53 -4.53 8.85 -23.67
C PRO A 53 -3.46 7.86 -23.23
N ALA A 54 -3.71 6.58 -23.45
CA ALA A 54 -2.68 5.56 -23.29
C ALA A 54 -1.52 5.85 -24.25
N ALA A 55 -0.28 5.70 -23.78
CA ALA A 55 0.89 5.86 -24.63
C ALA A 55 0.80 4.87 -25.82
N GLU A 56 0.86 5.40 -27.04
CA GLU A 56 0.77 4.60 -28.24
C GLU A 56 2.02 3.70 -28.38
N ARG A 57 1.82 2.46 -28.80
CA ARG A 57 2.91 1.49 -28.95
C ARG A 57 3.92 1.99 -29.99
N GLY A 58 5.22 1.95 -29.65
CA GLY A 58 6.29 2.44 -30.50
C GLY A 58 6.58 3.94 -30.36
N THR A 59 5.93 4.63 -29.42
CA THR A 59 6.33 5.97 -28.99
C THR A 59 7.40 5.90 -27.90
N GLU A 60 8.20 6.97 -27.77
CA GLU A 60 9.22 7.06 -26.72
C GLU A 60 8.65 6.93 -25.30
N HIS A 61 7.38 7.29 -25.11
CA HIS A 61 6.67 7.21 -23.84
C HIS A 61 6.19 5.78 -23.53
N ALA A 62 5.88 4.98 -24.55
CA ALA A 62 5.55 3.57 -24.37
C ALA A 62 6.80 2.73 -24.05
N ASP A 63 7.93 3.06 -24.68
CA ASP A 63 9.20 2.34 -24.49
C ASP A 63 9.93 2.78 -23.22
N ASN A 64 9.69 4.00 -22.75
CA ASN A 64 10.30 4.54 -21.54
C ASN A 64 9.24 5.20 -20.64
N SER A 65 8.72 4.40 -19.71
CA SER A 65 7.73 4.85 -18.73
C SER A 65 8.26 5.97 -17.82
N ILE A 66 9.56 5.97 -17.49
CA ILE A 66 10.17 7.03 -16.66
C ILE A 66 10.08 8.38 -17.38
N LYS A 67 10.37 8.42 -18.69
CA LYS A 67 10.24 9.64 -19.50
C LYS A 67 8.80 10.12 -19.59
N TYR A 68 7.85 9.21 -19.79
CA TYR A 68 6.42 9.52 -19.79
C TYR A 68 5.96 10.17 -18.48
N TRP A 69 6.32 9.58 -17.34
CA TRP A 69 5.98 10.16 -16.05
C TRP A 69 6.71 11.49 -15.80
N ALA A 70 7.97 11.61 -16.24
CA ALA A 70 8.74 12.84 -16.11
C ALA A 70 8.12 14.03 -16.88
N SER A 71 7.55 13.82 -18.06
CA SER A 71 6.87 14.90 -18.82
C SER A 71 5.56 15.36 -18.18
N MET A 72 5.01 14.60 -17.23
CA MET A 72 3.77 14.92 -16.54
C MET A 72 3.95 15.58 -15.17
N ARG A 73 5.19 15.94 -14.78
CA ARG A 73 5.53 16.53 -13.47
C ARG A 73 4.67 17.73 -13.11
N ASP A 74 4.44 18.62 -14.06
CA ASP A 74 3.74 19.88 -13.83
C ASP A 74 2.23 19.67 -13.68
N CYS A 75 1.69 18.64 -14.33
CA CYS A 75 0.26 18.34 -14.31
C CYS A 75 -0.13 17.51 -13.08
N TYR A 76 0.69 16.54 -12.67
CA TYR A 76 0.35 15.57 -11.63
C TYR A 76 1.51 15.39 -10.62
N PRO A 77 1.76 16.41 -9.77
CA PRO A 77 2.95 16.47 -8.91
C PRO A 77 2.95 15.43 -7.78
N SER A 78 1.79 14.92 -7.37
CA SER A 78 1.68 13.89 -6.33
C SER A 78 1.71 12.50 -6.94
N LEU A 79 0.97 12.30 -8.04
CA LEU A 79 0.89 11.03 -8.75
C LEU A 79 2.23 10.60 -9.32
N ILE A 80 3.02 11.53 -9.84
CA ILE A 80 4.33 11.18 -10.41
C ILE A 80 5.27 10.58 -9.37
N LYS A 81 5.23 11.06 -8.12
CA LYS A 81 6.10 10.52 -7.04
C LYS A 81 5.79 9.05 -6.83
N LEU A 82 4.50 8.72 -6.68
CA LEU A 82 4.04 7.35 -6.57
C LEU A 82 4.43 6.49 -7.79
N ALA A 83 4.25 7.02 -9.00
CA ALA A 83 4.59 6.30 -10.22
C ALA A 83 6.09 5.98 -10.30
N LEU A 84 6.95 6.94 -9.96
CA LEU A 84 8.40 6.73 -9.94
C LEU A 84 8.83 5.79 -8.82
N ASP A 85 8.21 5.87 -7.65
CA ASP A 85 8.48 4.95 -6.54
C ASP A 85 8.18 3.50 -6.97
N VAL A 86 7.03 3.26 -7.61
CA VAL A 86 6.67 1.94 -8.14
C VAL A 86 7.63 1.48 -9.24
N LEU A 87 7.97 2.36 -10.18
CA LEU A 87 8.90 2.04 -11.28
C LEU A 87 10.34 1.81 -10.82
N SER A 88 10.71 2.30 -9.64
CA SER A 88 12.03 2.07 -9.05
C SER A 88 12.20 0.66 -8.48
N ILE A 89 11.10 -0.07 -8.25
CA ILE A 89 11.13 -1.44 -7.77
C ILE A 89 11.61 -2.35 -8.91
N PRO A 90 12.77 -3.02 -8.76
CA PRO A 90 13.25 -3.95 -9.77
C PRO A 90 12.24 -5.06 -10.03
N SER A 91 12.05 -5.44 -11.29
CA SER A 91 11.11 -6.50 -11.67
C SER A 91 11.54 -7.89 -11.22
N SER A 92 12.79 -8.05 -10.76
CA SER A 92 13.35 -9.32 -10.29
C SER A 92 14.38 -9.08 -9.17
N SER A 93 14.46 -10.01 -8.22
CA SER A 93 15.50 -10.06 -7.18
C SER A 93 16.84 -10.63 -7.66
N CYS A 94 16.95 -11.09 -8.91
CA CYS A 94 18.14 -11.78 -9.42
C CYS A 94 19.42 -10.91 -9.41
N GLU A 95 19.32 -9.57 -9.41
CA GLU A 95 20.49 -8.69 -9.26
C GLU A 95 21.15 -8.89 -7.88
N CYS A 96 20.35 -9.05 -6.83
CA CYS A 96 20.85 -9.40 -5.51
C CYS A 96 21.44 -10.81 -5.50
N GLU A 97 20.83 -11.79 -6.19
CA GLU A 97 21.39 -13.15 -6.30
C GLU A 97 22.75 -13.16 -6.99
N ARG A 98 22.95 -12.31 -8.00
CA ARG A 98 24.25 -12.16 -8.66
C ARG A 98 25.29 -11.54 -7.73
N LEU A 99 24.91 -10.52 -6.94
CA LEU A 99 25.76 -9.97 -5.87
C LEU A 99 26.07 -11.00 -4.77
N PHE A 100 25.10 -11.81 -4.36
CA PHE A 100 25.31 -12.89 -3.38
C PHE A 100 26.16 -14.03 -3.95
N SER A 101 26.05 -14.30 -5.25
CA SER A 101 26.87 -15.30 -5.94
C SER A 101 28.31 -14.82 -6.11
N GLU A 102 28.50 -13.54 -6.42
CA GLU A 102 29.82 -12.91 -6.58
C GLU A 102 30.53 -12.70 -5.22
N LEU A 103 29.77 -12.45 -4.15
CA LEU A 103 30.30 -12.38 -2.77
C LEU A 103 30.59 -13.78 -2.17
N GLY A 104 30.20 -14.85 -2.86
CA GLY A 104 30.26 -16.22 -2.36
C GLY A 104 29.25 -16.49 -1.24
N ASP A 105 29.03 -17.77 -0.92
CA ASP A 105 28.04 -18.28 0.06
C ASP A 105 27.91 -17.38 1.32
N PRO A 106 26.91 -16.48 1.37
CA PRO A 106 26.76 -15.51 2.45
C PRO A 106 26.29 -16.17 3.75
N LEU A 107 25.85 -17.44 3.70
CA LEU A 107 25.53 -18.22 4.89
C LEU A 107 26.79 -18.71 5.60
N LYS A 108 27.93 -18.89 4.91
CA LYS A 108 29.19 -19.28 5.58
C LYS A 108 29.58 -18.33 6.71
N PRO A 109 29.71 -17.01 6.51
CA PRO A 109 30.07 -16.10 7.60
C PRO A 109 28.99 -16.08 8.70
N ALA A 110 27.69 -16.10 8.36
CA ALA A 110 26.61 -16.14 9.35
C ALA A 110 26.64 -17.41 10.21
N ILE A 111 26.81 -18.58 9.61
CA ILE A 111 26.96 -19.87 10.30
C ILE A 111 28.20 -19.87 11.20
N GLN A 112 29.31 -19.28 10.74
CA GLN A 112 30.54 -19.19 11.54
C GLN A 112 30.37 -18.25 12.75
N TYR A 113 29.62 -17.15 12.62
CA TYR A 113 29.23 -16.32 13.76
C TYR A 113 28.40 -17.14 14.74
N VAL A 114 27.29 -17.76 14.32
CA VAL A 114 26.42 -18.57 15.21
C VAL A 114 27.22 -19.63 15.95
N ARG A 115 28.13 -20.34 15.26
CA ARG A 115 29.02 -21.35 15.87
C ARG A 115 29.98 -20.75 16.89
N ARG A 116 30.55 -19.57 16.63
CA ARG A 116 31.42 -18.87 17.58
C ARG A 116 30.64 -18.36 18.80
N TRP A 117 29.42 -17.86 18.59
CA TRP A 117 28.50 -17.43 19.64
C TRP A 117 28.10 -18.59 20.57
N GLN A 118 27.79 -19.76 20.01
CA GLN A 118 27.54 -20.99 20.78
C GLN A 118 28.78 -21.45 21.55
N ARG A 119 29.96 -21.45 20.92
CA ARG A 119 31.23 -21.83 21.59
C ARG A 119 31.63 -20.86 22.70
N ALA A 120 31.27 -19.59 22.58
CA ALA A 120 31.46 -18.58 23.62
C ALA A 120 30.47 -18.72 24.79
N GLY A 121 29.55 -19.69 24.75
CA GLY A 121 28.54 -19.92 25.78
C GLY A 121 27.45 -18.84 25.81
N LEU A 122 27.28 -18.08 24.71
CA LEU A 122 26.33 -16.97 24.61
C LEU A 122 24.99 -17.37 23.97
N GLY A 123 24.83 -18.65 23.61
CA GLY A 123 23.54 -19.24 23.26
C GLY A 123 23.07 -20.06 24.45
N GLY A 124 21.99 -19.62 25.10
CA GLY A 124 21.44 -20.29 26.27
C GLY A 124 21.22 -21.78 26.03
N ASP A 125 21.56 -22.54 27.06
CA ASP A 125 21.15 -23.91 27.31
C ASP A 125 19.64 -24.09 27.10
N ASN A 126 19.25 -24.48 25.89
CA ASN A 126 17.98 -25.15 25.73
C ASN A 126 18.17 -26.56 26.29
N GLU A 127 17.65 -26.75 27.50
CA GLU A 127 17.58 -28.01 28.21
C GLU A 127 17.17 -29.13 27.25
N VAL A 128 17.98 -30.19 27.24
CA VAL A 128 17.85 -31.33 26.34
C VAL A 128 16.52 -32.02 26.63
N VAL A 129 15.58 -31.94 25.71
CA VAL A 129 14.51 -32.95 25.60
C VAL A 129 14.97 -33.92 24.51
N GLU A 130 15.31 -35.13 24.93
CA GLU A 130 15.67 -36.22 24.05
C GLU A 130 14.50 -36.68 23.17
N GLU A 131 14.86 -36.96 21.91
CA GLU A 131 14.41 -38.06 21.05
C GLU A 131 12.90 -38.27 20.78
N GLU A 132 12.50 -38.05 19.53
CA GLU A 132 11.66 -38.98 18.77
C GLU A 132 12.03 -38.81 17.28
N ALA A 133 12.43 -39.91 16.63
CA ALA A 133 12.96 -39.96 15.28
C ALA A 133 11.86 -39.68 14.24
N ALA A 134 12.11 -38.71 13.35
CA ALA A 134 11.31 -38.53 12.15
C ALA A 134 12.16 -38.93 10.93
N ASP A 135 11.82 -40.07 10.34
CA ASP A 135 12.38 -40.59 9.09
C ASP A 135 12.38 -39.52 7.98
N ASP A 136 13.52 -39.42 7.30
CA ASP A 136 13.87 -38.43 6.27
C ASP A 136 13.25 -38.75 4.89
N ASP A 137 12.51 -39.85 4.77
CA ASP A 137 12.09 -40.43 3.48
C ASP A 137 10.81 -39.80 2.87
N ASN A 138 10.16 -38.82 3.52
CA ASN A 138 8.87 -38.27 3.04
C ASN A 138 8.93 -36.82 2.54
N MET A 139 10.10 -36.18 2.48
CA MET A 139 10.21 -34.78 2.05
C MET A 139 10.46 -34.60 0.55
N GLU A 140 10.69 -35.69 -0.22
CA GLU A 140 11.04 -35.61 -1.65
C GLU A 140 9.83 -35.74 -2.61
N LEU A 141 8.70 -36.32 -2.17
CA LEU A 141 7.56 -36.58 -3.05
C LEU A 141 6.65 -35.36 -3.30
N LEU A 142 6.74 -34.30 -2.50
CA LEU A 142 5.89 -33.12 -2.62
C LEU A 142 6.42 -32.06 -3.61
N CYS A 143 7.70 -32.14 -4.00
CA CYS A 143 8.30 -31.23 -4.98
C CYS A 143 8.15 -31.69 -6.44
N GLY A 144 7.56 -32.86 -6.70
CA GLY A 144 7.51 -33.47 -8.04
C GLY A 144 6.19 -33.32 -8.82
N LEU A 145 5.12 -32.74 -8.25
CA LEU A 145 3.78 -32.71 -8.90
C LEU A 145 3.35 -31.33 -9.43
N ALA A 146 4.28 -30.39 -9.54
CA ALA A 146 4.06 -29.12 -10.25
C ALA A 146 4.72 -29.16 -11.63
N THR A 147 4.27 -30.05 -12.52
CA THR A 147 4.38 -29.85 -13.97
C THR A 147 3.15 -30.41 -14.68
#